data_AF-A0A8J3UT08-F1
#
_entry.id   AF-A0A8J3UT08-F1
#
_cell.length_a   1.000
_cell.length_b   1.000
_cell.length_c   1.000
_cell.angle_alpha   90.00
_cell.angle_beta   90.00
_cell.angle_gamma   90.00
#
_symmetry.space_group_name_H-M   'P 1'
#
loop_
_entity.id
_entity.type
_entity.pdbx_description
1 polymer ?
#
loop_
_entity_poly.entity_id
_entity_poly.type
_entity_poly.pdbx_seq_one_letter_code
_entity_poly.pdbx_strand_id
1 'polypeptide(L)'
;MGFVGLTALALFAVGPAVRRIGSDGLAPVTARLARAALVLGVLAVPAVLTDLAHGASESGGYDYAAAWNSLYDGSNAGRLSGLEVTLALVGAALVAPLAYRTVAGGRARSWLLGIGLAAGAVALGTTKFPTKAPDDWGRTSFETVIWMVHLLGGSVWIGGLAGLLLLALPGAVPETARAAFWSAAIRRFSVLAMSCVAAITLSGLFLYWEHVDGPAQLFTTMYGRVLGVKILIFGTMLSLGIFNQFWLHPRIDALRADGDQRRLRTILLRQFPALLAVELLLGMTVLFVAPFLHGSARNQAFQAEAAKHATSPSAELPKIPAKQVSASTWAWGTAETLAVIVVMVAGYRVSGRIARSRTAAAAAVTMSRGPDDLVGA
;
A
#
# COMPACT_ATOMS: atom_id res chain seq x y z
N MET A 1 -8.97 2.40 1.12
CA MET A 1 -7.65 1.73 1.01
C MET A 1 -7.73 0.21 1.24
N GLY A 2 -8.20 -0.25 2.40
CA GLY A 2 -8.15 -1.67 2.77
C GLY A 2 -8.91 -2.63 1.84
N PHE A 3 -10.09 -2.24 1.34
CA PHE A 3 -10.85 -3.02 0.33
C PHE A 3 -10.00 -3.33 -0.92
N VAL A 4 -9.33 -2.32 -1.48
CA VAL A 4 -8.45 -2.45 -2.66
C VAL A 4 -7.31 -3.42 -2.38
N GLY A 5 -6.65 -3.28 -1.22
CA GLY A 5 -5.53 -4.16 -0.87
C GLY A 5 -5.92 -5.62 -0.66
N LEU A 6 -7.02 -5.90 0.04
CA LEU A 6 -7.50 -7.27 0.23
C LEU A 6 -7.92 -7.92 -1.09
N THR A 7 -8.57 -7.15 -1.97
CA THR A 7 -9.02 -7.63 -3.28
C THR A 7 -7.82 -7.90 -4.20
N ALA A 8 -6.82 -7.01 -4.22
CA ALA A 8 -5.57 -7.19 -4.96
C ALA A 8 -4.77 -8.39 -4.44
N LEU A 9 -4.67 -8.58 -3.12
CA LEU A 9 -4.03 -9.73 -2.50
C LEU A 9 -4.69 -11.03 -2.95
N ALA A 10 -6.03 -11.09 -2.90
CA ALA A 10 -6.80 -12.26 -3.32
C ALA A 10 -6.57 -12.58 -4.81
N LEU A 11 -6.52 -11.56 -5.66
CA LEU A 11 -6.41 -11.70 -7.11
C LEU A 11 -4.99 -12.07 -7.58
N PHE A 12 -3.97 -11.35 -7.10
CA PHE A 12 -2.62 -11.42 -7.67
C PHE A 12 -1.63 -12.28 -6.89
N ALA A 13 -1.80 -12.41 -5.57
CA ALA A 13 -0.85 -13.14 -4.73
C ALA A 13 -1.42 -14.47 -4.24
N VAL A 14 -2.46 -14.43 -3.42
CA VAL A 14 -2.93 -15.57 -2.64
C VAL A 14 -3.73 -16.55 -3.50
N GLY A 15 -4.62 -16.09 -4.38
CA GLY A 15 -5.38 -16.97 -5.27
C GLY A 15 -4.47 -17.84 -6.16
N PRO A 16 -3.50 -17.24 -6.88
CA PRO A 16 -2.51 -17.99 -7.63
C PRO A 16 -1.58 -18.87 -6.77
N ALA A 17 -1.33 -18.53 -5.50
CA ALA A 17 -0.55 -19.37 -4.59
C ALA A 17 -1.31 -20.66 -4.23
N VAL A 18 -2.58 -20.53 -3.85
CA VAL A 18 -3.42 -21.68 -3.49
C VAL A 18 -3.63 -22.62 -4.66
N ARG A 19 -3.90 -22.09 -5.87
CA ARG A 19 -4.09 -22.90 -7.09
C ARG A 19 -2.90 -23.81 -7.43
N ARG A 20 -1.69 -23.51 -6.95
CA ARG A 20 -0.51 -24.38 -7.17
C ARG A 20 -0.43 -25.57 -6.21
N ILE A 21 -1.18 -25.54 -5.11
CA ILE A 21 -1.11 -26.54 -4.03
C ILE A 21 -2.35 -27.43 -4.05
N GLY A 22 -3.49 -26.90 -4.50
CA GLY A 22 -4.74 -27.63 -4.66
C GLY A 22 -5.93 -26.65 -4.73
N SER A 23 -6.95 -26.95 -5.53
CA SER A 23 -8.14 -26.09 -5.68
C SER A 23 -8.97 -25.96 -4.41
N ASP A 24 -8.89 -26.95 -3.51
CA ASP A 24 -9.79 -27.09 -2.36
C ASP A 24 -9.61 -25.96 -1.33
N GLY A 25 -8.42 -25.36 -1.28
CA GLY A 25 -8.14 -24.21 -0.43
C GLY A 25 -8.61 -22.87 -1.01
N LEU A 26 -9.00 -22.79 -2.29
CA LEU A 26 -9.22 -21.51 -2.97
C LEU A 26 -10.48 -20.81 -2.45
N ALA A 27 -11.55 -21.59 -2.27
CA ALA A 27 -12.83 -21.12 -1.78
C ALA A 27 -12.76 -20.55 -0.34
N PRO A 28 -12.23 -21.25 0.68
CA PRO A 28 -12.17 -20.71 2.04
C PRO A 28 -11.30 -19.47 2.16
N VAL A 29 -10.15 -19.45 1.47
CA VAL A 29 -9.23 -18.31 1.46
C VAL A 29 -9.86 -17.08 0.79
N THR A 30 -10.47 -17.27 -0.39
CA THR A 30 -11.15 -16.19 -1.11
C THR A 30 -12.33 -15.67 -0.30
N ALA A 31 -13.12 -16.56 0.31
CA ALA A 31 -14.26 -16.16 1.15
C ALA A 31 -13.85 -15.36 2.37
N ARG A 32 -12.74 -15.72 3.03
CA ARG A 32 -12.24 -14.97 4.19
C ARG A 32 -11.80 -13.56 3.81
N LEU A 33 -11.03 -13.42 2.75
CA LEU A 33 -10.61 -12.11 2.24
C LEU A 33 -11.79 -11.29 1.74
N ALA A 34 -12.75 -11.91 1.04
CA ALA A 34 -13.93 -11.24 0.52
C ALA A 34 -14.84 -10.70 1.63
N ARG A 35 -15.02 -11.43 2.74
CA ARG A 35 -15.76 -10.92 3.92
C ARG A 35 -15.11 -9.69 4.52
N ALA A 36 -13.80 -9.72 4.73
CA ALA A 36 -13.07 -8.57 5.26
C ALA A 36 -13.08 -7.39 4.27
N ALA A 37 -12.93 -7.66 2.97
CA ALA A 37 -13.06 -6.64 1.93
C ALA A 37 -14.46 -6.02 1.94
N LEU A 38 -15.53 -6.82 1.97
CA LEU A 38 -16.91 -6.35 2.06
C LEU A 38 -17.12 -5.42 3.25
N VAL A 39 -16.65 -5.81 4.45
CA VAL A 39 -16.74 -4.97 5.64
C VAL A 39 -16.00 -3.64 5.43
N LEU A 40 -14.75 -3.68 4.94
CA LEU A 40 -13.97 -2.46 4.69
C LEU A 40 -14.54 -1.58 3.57
N GLY A 41 -15.21 -2.17 2.58
CA GLY A 41 -15.89 -1.46 1.51
C GLY A 41 -17.13 -0.73 2.03
N VAL A 42 -17.93 -1.40 2.88
CA VAL A 42 -19.10 -0.77 3.54
C VAL A 42 -18.65 0.31 4.52
N LEU A 43 -17.60 0.07 5.32
CA LEU A 43 -17.04 1.04 6.26
C LEU A 43 -16.39 2.26 5.58
N ALA A 44 -16.14 2.21 4.27
CA ALA A 44 -15.67 3.38 3.53
C ALA A 44 -16.72 4.49 3.52
N VAL A 45 -18.02 4.15 3.49
CA VAL A 45 -19.11 5.14 3.45
C VAL A 45 -19.12 6.06 4.68
N PRO A 46 -19.20 5.54 5.92
CA PRO A 46 -19.14 6.41 7.10
C PRO A 46 -17.80 7.13 7.23
N ALA A 47 -16.69 6.58 6.72
CA ALA A 47 -15.41 7.28 6.71
C ALA A 47 -15.43 8.52 5.79
N VAL A 48 -15.94 8.38 4.56
CA VAL A 48 -16.12 9.50 3.62
C VAL A 48 -17.10 10.53 4.18
N LEU A 49 -18.24 10.08 4.71
CA LEU A 49 -19.22 10.99 5.31
C LEU A 49 -18.66 11.73 6.53
N THR A 50 -17.78 11.11 7.32
CA THR A 50 -17.14 11.76 8.47
C THR A 50 -16.15 12.84 8.01
N ASP A 51 -15.38 12.58 6.96
CA ASP A 51 -14.46 13.58 6.37
C ASP A 51 -15.24 14.78 5.82
N LEU A 52 -16.29 14.52 5.05
CA LEU A 52 -17.18 15.56 4.52
C LEU A 52 -17.90 16.34 5.64
N ALA A 53 -18.36 15.64 6.68
CA ALA A 53 -19.05 16.26 7.82
C ALA A 53 -18.12 17.18 8.60
N HIS A 54 -16.86 16.78 8.76
CA HIS A 54 -15.86 17.64 9.38
C HIS A 54 -15.57 18.86 8.53
N GLY A 55 -15.38 18.67 7.22
CA GLY A 55 -15.14 19.76 6.27
C GLY A 55 -16.30 20.76 6.13
N ALA A 56 -17.54 20.29 6.34
CA ALA A 56 -18.73 21.13 6.30
C ALA A 56 -18.99 21.90 7.61
N SER A 57 -18.34 21.54 8.71
CA SER A 57 -18.63 22.14 10.02
C SER A 57 -17.93 23.50 10.19
N GLU A 58 -18.72 24.56 10.37
CA GLU A 58 -18.20 25.92 10.65
C GLU A 58 -17.54 26.05 12.03
N SER A 59 -17.94 25.21 12.99
CA SER A 59 -17.47 25.25 14.39
C SER A 59 -16.38 24.23 14.71
N GLY A 60 -15.85 23.52 13.72
CA GLY A 60 -14.82 22.48 13.90
C GLY A 60 -15.34 21.15 14.44
N GLY A 61 -16.65 20.93 14.40
CA GLY A 61 -17.33 19.68 14.75
C GLY A 61 -17.59 18.79 13.53
N TYR A 62 -18.78 18.20 13.46
CA TYR A 62 -19.24 17.36 12.35
C TYR A 62 -20.67 17.70 11.96
N ASP A 63 -20.90 18.08 10.70
CA ASP A 63 -22.23 18.25 10.12
C ASP A 63 -22.55 17.13 9.13
N TYR A 64 -23.12 16.04 9.64
CA TYR A 64 -23.49 14.87 8.83
C TYR A 64 -24.65 15.14 7.87
N ALA A 65 -25.51 16.12 8.16
CA ALA A 65 -26.61 16.48 7.26
C ALA A 65 -26.08 17.21 6.03
N ALA A 66 -25.19 18.19 6.24
CA ALA A 66 -24.48 18.86 5.16
C ALA A 66 -23.63 17.87 4.34
N ALA A 67 -22.91 16.95 5.00
CA ALA A 67 -22.14 15.91 4.34
C ALA A 67 -22.99 15.07 3.38
N TRP A 68 -24.14 14.59 3.85
CA TRP A 68 -25.06 13.80 3.02
C TRP A 68 -25.60 14.60 1.84
N ASN A 69 -26.02 15.85 2.09
CA ASN A 69 -26.57 16.73 1.07
C ASN A 69 -25.53 17.17 0.03
N SER A 70 -24.24 17.13 0.37
CA SER A 70 -23.15 17.44 -0.57
C SER A 70 -22.96 16.35 -1.64
N LEU A 71 -23.38 15.11 -1.37
CA LEU A 71 -23.25 14.03 -2.33
C LEU A 71 -24.15 14.30 -3.53
N TYR A 72 -23.54 14.39 -4.72
CA TYR A 72 -24.25 14.69 -5.97
C TYR A 72 -25.06 16.01 -5.93
N ASP A 73 -24.61 17.02 -5.19
CA ASP A 73 -25.22 18.36 -5.08
C ASP A 73 -25.22 19.20 -6.38
N GLY A 74 -24.80 18.61 -7.50
CA GLY A 74 -24.64 19.27 -8.80
C GLY A 74 -23.23 19.79 -9.06
N SER A 75 -22.42 20.02 -8.02
CA SER A 75 -21.02 20.42 -8.14
C SER A 75 -20.13 19.24 -8.54
N ASN A 76 -18.95 19.53 -9.09
CA ASN A 76 -17.97 18.48 -9.38
C ASN A 76 -17.42 17.82 -8.11
N ALA A 77 -17.28 18.58 -7.02
CA ALA A 77 -16.85 18.04 -5.72
C ALA A 77 -17.89 17.06 -5.16
N GLY A 78 -19.17 17.43 -5.21
CA GLY A 78 -20.29 16.56 -4.84
C GLY A 78 -20.41 15.33 -5.73
N ARG A 79 -20.15 15.45 -7.04
CA ARG A 79 -20.09 14.30 -7.95
C ARG A 79 -18.95 13.34 -7.59
N LEU A 80 -17.76 13.84 -7.30
CA LEU A 80 -16.59 13.01 -6.97
C LEU A 80 -16.76 12.30 -5.63
N SER A 81 -17.26 12.98 -4.60
CA SER A 81 -17.57 12.36 -3.30
C SER A 81 -18.73 11.36 -3.40
N GLY A 82 -19.77 11.69 -4.16
CA GLY A 82 -20.87 10.77 -4.48
C GLY A 82 -20.38 9.51 -5.20
N LEU A 83 -19.49 9.67 -6.19
CA LEU A 83 -18.86 8.56 -6.91
C LEU A 83 -17.96 7.73 -6.00
N GLU A 84 -17.24 8.34 -5.06
CA GLU A 84 -16.44 7.62 -4.06
C GLU A 84 -17.31 6.62 -3.28
N VAL A 85 -18.42 7.12 -2.72
CA VAL A 85 -19.39 6.31 -1.96
C VAL A 85 -20.01 5.23 -2.86
N THR A 86 -20.49 5.61 -4.03
CA THR A 86 -21.18 4.70 -4.96
C THR A 86 -20.25 3.59 -5.44
N LEU A 87 -19.03 3.93 -5.87
CA LEU A 87 -18.07 2.93 -6.38
C LEU A 87 -17.51 2.06 -5.26
N ALA A 88 -17.35 2.58 -4.04
CA ALA A 88 -16.99 1.75 -2.89
C ALA A 88 -18.08 0.70 -2.60
N LEU A 89 -19.35 1.09 -2.61
CA LEU A 89 -20.49 0.19 -2.42
C LEU A 89 -20.66 -0.80 -3.58
N VAL A 90 -20.51 -0.36 -4.83
CA VAL A 90 -20.53 -1.24 -6.01
C VAL A 90 -19.40 -2.26 -5.93
N GLY A 91 -18.18 -1.83 -5.59
CA GLY A 91 -17.05 -2.74 -5.38
C GLY A 91 -17.34 -3.77 -4.28
N ALA A 92 -17.89 -3.32 -3.16
CA ALA A 92 -18.29 -4.18 -2.04
C ALA A 92 -19.38 -5.19 -2.48
N ALA A 93 -20.41 -4.74 -3.20
CA ALA A 93 -21.49 -5.58 -3.72
C ALA A 93 -20.99 -6.62 -4.72
N LEU A 94 -20.04 -6.27 -5.59
CA LEU A 94 -19.41 -7.21 -6.54
C LEU A 94 -18.59 -8.29 -5.83
N VAL A 95 -17.92 -7.95 -4.72
CA VAL A 95 -17.13 -8.91 -3.94
C VAL A 95 -18.00 -9.73 -2.97
N ALA A 96 -19.19 -9.23 -2.59
CA ALA A 96 -20.06 -9.86 -1.61
C ALA A 96 -20.42 -11.34 -1.92
N PRO A 97 -20.76 -11.75 -3.16
CA PRO A 97 -21.01 -13.16 -3.47
C PRO A 97 -19.83 -14.07 -3.13
N LEU A 98 -18.59 -13.56 -3.22
CA LEU A 98 -17.39 -14.32 -2.89
C LEU A 98 -17.23 -14.60 -1.40
N ALA A 99 -18.01 -13.95 -0.53
CA ALA A 99 -18.05 -14.29 0.90
C ALA A 99 -18.59 -15.71 1.17
N TYR A 100 -19.33 -16.26 0.21
CA TYR A 100 -19.88 -17.62 0.21
C TYR A 100 -18.95 -18.57 -0.54
N ARG A 101 -18.60 -19.69 0.09
CA ARG A 101 -17.60 -20.65 -0.45
C ARG A 101 -18.00 -21.25 -1.79
N THR A 102 -19.30 -21.39 -2.05
CA THR A 102 -19.86 -21.93 -3.32
C THR A 102 -19.48 -21.08 -4.52
N VAL A 103 -19.48 -19.75 -4.38
CA VAL A 103 -19.11 -18.81 -5.45
C VAL A 103 -17.60 -18.53 -5.46
N ALA A 104 -16.99 -18.53 -4.27
CA ALA A 104 -15.57 -18.19 -4.08
C ALA A 104 -14.58 -19.08 -4.85
N GLY A 105 -14.95 -20.33 -5.15
CA GLY A 105 -14.17 -21.26 -5.97
C GLY A 105 -14.53 -21.27 -7.47
N GLY A 106 -15.57 -20.52 -7.88
CA GLY A 106 -16.14 -20.59 -9.23
C GLY A 106 -15.41 -19.77 -10.30
N ARG A 107 -15.88 -19.91 -11.56
CA ARG A 107 -15.32 -19.23 -12.74
C ARG A 107 -15.46 -17.70 -12.69
N ALA A 108 -16.52 -17.19 -12.06
CA ALA A 108 -16.78 -15.76 -11.94
C ALA A 108 -15.81 -15.03 -10.98
N ARG A 109 -15.06 -15.76 -10.15
CA ARG A 109 -14.17 -15.20 -9.13
C ARG A 109 -13.23 -14.11 -9.63
N SER A 110 -12.51 -14.37 -10.72
CA SER A 110 -11.51 -13.42 -11.24
C SER A 110 -12.16 -12.15 -11.77
N TRP A 111 -13.34 -12.27 -12.39
CA TRP A 111 -14.11 -11.12 -12.88
C TRP A 111 -14.66 -10.28 -11.73
N LEU A 112 -15.28 -10.91 -10.73
CA LEU A 112 -15.81 -10.21 -9.54
C LEU A 112 -14.70 -9.48 -8.77
N LEU A 113 -13.54 -10.12 -8.57
CA LEU A 113 -12.38 -9.48 -7.95
C LEU A 113 -11.80 -8.38 -8.84
N GLY A 114 -11.72 -8.58 -10.16
CA GLY A 114 -11.15 -7.61 -11.09
C GLY A 114 -11.99 -6.34 -11.21
N ILE A 115 -13.30 -6.47 -11.42
CA ILE A 115 -14.23 -5.34 -11.53
C ILE A 115 -14.38 -4.67 -10.15
N GLY A 116 -14.47 -5.45 -9.07
CA GLY A 116 -14.49 -4.90 -7.71
C GLY A 116 -13.24 -4.09 -7.40
N LEU A 117 -12.05 -4.62 -7.74
CA LEU A 117 -10.79 -3.90 -7.58
C LEU A 117 -10.75 -2.60 -8.40
N ALA A 118 -11.23 -2.63 -9.65
CA ALA A 118 -11.30 -1.43 -10.49
C ALA A 118 -12.23 -0.37 -9.88
N ALA A 119 -13.42 -0.77 -9.44
CA ALA A 119 -14.35 0.14 -8.77
C ALA A 119 -13.73 0.76 -7.51
N GLY A 120 -13.08 -0.05 -6.66
CA GLY A 120 -12.39 0.45 -5.47
C GLY A 120 -11.18 1.34 -5.77
N ALA A 121 -10.45 1.07 -6.85
CA ALA A 121 -9.32 1.90 -7.28
C ALA A 121 -9.79 3.26 -7.81
N VAL A 122 -10.88 3.27 -8.60
CA VAL A 122 -11.48 4.53 -9.09
C VAL A 122 -12.12 5.31 -7.94
N ALA A 123 -12.78 4.64 -6.98
CA ALA A 123 -13.28 5.28 -5.76
C ALA A 123 -12.16 5.99 -4.99
N LEU A 124 -10.98 5.38 -4.83
CA LEU A 124 -9.84 6.09 -4.23
C LEU A 124 -9.36 7.26 -5.09
N GLY A 125 -9.53 7.15 -6.41
CA GLY A 125 -9.14 8.18 -7.36
C GLY A 125 -9.95 9.46 -7.28
N THR A 126 -11.24 9.36 -6.98
CA THR A 126 -12.11 10.53 -6.87
C THR A 126 -11.64 11.51 -5.79
N THR A 127 -10.91 11.05 -4.75
CA THR A 127 -10.32 11.90 -3.71
C THR A 127 -9.21 12.85 -4.20
N LYS A 128 -8.69 12.64 -5.41
CA LYS A 128 -7.60 13.44 -5.99
C LYS A 128 -7.89 13.96 -7.39
N PHE A 129 -9.01 13.59 -7.99
CA PHE A 129 -9.41 14.14 -9.28
C PHE A 129 -9.77 15.64 -9.16
N PRO A 130 -9.41 16.46 -10.16
CA PRO A 130 -9.65 17.89 -10.11
C PRO A 130 -11.15 18.20 -10.12
N THR A 131 -11.57 19.11 -9.23
CA THR A 131 -12.97 19.57 -9.11
C THR A 131 -13.31 20.70 -10.08
N LYS A 132 -12.31 21.30 -10.73
CA LYS A 132 -12.46 22.38 -11.72
C LYS A 132 -11.55 22.13 -12.92
N ALA A 133 -11.88 22.74 -14.06
CA ALA A 133 -11.03 22.71 -15.24
C ALA A 133 -9.63 23.26 -14.87
N PRO A 134 -8.57 22.47 -15.03
CA PRO A 134 -7.22 22.95 -14.75
C PRO A 134 -6.72 23.91 -15.83
N ASP A 135 -5.94 24.91 -15.42
CA ASP A 135 -5.25 25.81 -16.35
C ASP A 135 -4.09 25.08 -17.07
N ASP A 136 -3.48 24.10 -16.39
CA ASP A 136 -2.45 23.20 -16.94
C ASP A 136 -2.88 21.74 -16.78
N TRP A 137 -3.45 21.19 -17.86
CA TRP A 137 -3.88 19.79 -17.93
C TRP A 137 -2.72 18.80 -17.83
N GLY A 138 -1.54 19.14 -18.36
CA GLY A 138 -0.37 18.27 -18.36
C GLY A 138 0.13 18.03 -16.93
N ARG A 139 0.37 19.12 -16.21
CA ARG A 139 0.79 19.07 -14.80
C ARG A 139 -0.25 18.40 -13.92
N THR A 140 -1.51 18.81 -14.02
CA THR A 140 -2.59 18.29 -13.16
C THR A 140 -2.80 16.79 -13.37
N SER A 141 -2.76 16.33 -14.62
CA SER A 141 -2.88 14.89 -14.92
C SER A 141 -1.70 14.11 -14.36
N PHE A 142 -0.47 14.64 -14.48
CA PHE A 142 0.71 14.00 -13.93
C PHE A 142 0.65 13.91 -12.39
N GLU A 143 0.36 15.00 -11.70
CA GLU A 143 0.21 15.03 -10.24
C GLU A 143 -0.88 14.06 -9.76
N THR A 144 -2.01 14.02 -10.47
CA THR A 144 -3.10 13.07 -10.19
C THR A 144 -2.61 11.63 -10.29
N VAL A 145 -1.89 11.27 -11.37
CA VAL A 145 -1.32 9.93 -11.54
C VAL A 145 -0.33 9.60 -10.43
N ILE A 146 0.53 10.55 -10.03
CA ILE A 146 1.49 10.32 -8.95
C ILE A 146 0.77 10.05 -7.63
N TRP A 147 -0.28 10.82 -7.32
CA TRP A 147 -1.14 10.55 -6.16
C TRP A 147 -1.81 9.18 -6.26
N MET A 148 -2.31 8.79 -7.44
CA MET A 148 -2.91 7.46 -7.65
C MET A 148 -1.92 6.35 -7.38
N VAL A 149 -0.70 6.45 -7.94
CA VAL A 149 0.38 5.49 -7.73
C VAL A 149 0.72 5.38 -6.24
N HIS A 150 0.80 6.50 -5.53
CA HIS A 150 1.08 6.52 -4.09
C HIS A 150 -0.03 5.84 -3.28
N LEU A 151 -1.30 6.20 -3.53
CA LEU A 151 -2.46 5.71 -2.79
C LEU A 151 -2.73 4.22 -3.07
N LEU A 152 -2.63 3.79 -4.32
CA LEU A 152 -2.80 2.38 -4.71
C LEU A 152 -1.63 1.54 -4.21
N GLY A 153 -0.40 2.02 -4.31
CA GLY A 153 0.76 1.35 -3.73
C GLY A 153 0.59 1.12 -2.23
N GLY A 154 0.23 2.17 -1.48
CA GLY A 154 -0.06 2.07 -0.05
C GLY A 154 -1.22 1.13 0.27
N SER A 155 -2.30 1.19 -0.52
CA SER A 155 -3.47 0.32 -0.36
C SER A 155 -3.11 -1.16 -0.53
N VAL A 156 -2.42 -1.49 -1.63
CA VAL A 156 -2.06 -2.87 -1.97
C VAL A 156 -1.06 -3.42 -0.97
N TRP A 157 -0.09 -2.62 -0.52
CA TRP A 157 0.90 -3.06 0.45
C TRP A 157 0.28 -3.28 1.83
N ILE A 158 -0.30 -2.24 2.44
CA ILE A 158 -0.83 -2.30 3.81
C ILE A 158 -2.05 -3.24 3.88
N GLY A 159 -2.98 -3.14 2.93
CA GLY A 159 -4.12 -4.05 2.87
C GLY A 159 -3.72 -5.50 2.58
N GLY A 160 -2.63 -5.71 1.82
CA GLY A 160 -2.06 -7.03 1.60
C GLY A 160 -1.43 -7.64 2.86
N LEU A 161 -0.70 -6.84 3.66
CA LEU A 161 -0.18 -7.26 4.97
C LEU A 161 -1.32 -7.67 5.91
N ALA A 162 -2.37 -6.85 6.00
CA ALA A 162 -3.55 -7.15 6.80
C ALA A 162 -4.26 -8.43 6.32
N GLY A 163 -4.38 -8.63 5.01
CA GLY A 163 -4.95 -9.85 4.44
C GLY A 163 -4.12 -11.10 4.70
N LEU A 164 -2.78 -11.01 4.66
CA LEU A 164 -1.92 -12.12 5.05
C LEU A 164 -2.11 -12.47 6.54
N LEU A 165 -2.11 -11.49 7.45
CA LEU A 165 -2.39 -11.74 8.86
C LEU A 165 -3.76 -12.37 9.09
N LEU A 166 -4.79 -11.95 8.36
CA LEU A 166 -6.11 -12.56 8.40
C LEU A 166 -6.08 -14.04 7.99
N LEU A 167 -5.21 -14.41 7.04
CA LEU A 167 -5.00 -15.79 6.63
C LEU A 167 -4.08 -16.57 7.57
N ALA A 168 -3.33 -15.89 8.46
CA ALA A 168 -2.59 -16.53 9.55
C ALA A 168 -3.51 -16.98 10.69
N LEU A 169 -4.75 -16.47 10.76
CA LEU A 169 -5.73 -16.98 11.72
C LEU A 169 -6.14 -18.43 11.41
N PRO A 170 -6.47 -19.24 12.42
CA PRO A 170 -6.96 -20.62 12.23
C PRO A 170 -8.14 -20.71 11.26
N GLY A 171 -8.23 -21.81 10.51
CA GLY A 171 -9.37 -22.11 9.62
C GLY A 171 -9.36 -21.42 8.25
N ALA A 172 -8.32 -20.65 7.89
CA ALA A 172 -8.17 -20.06 6.56
C ALA A 172 -7.67 -21.06 5.52
N VAL A 173 -6.68 -21.87 5.90
CA VAL A 173 -5.97 -22.83 5.07
C VAL A 173 -5.90 -24.16 5.82
N PRO A 174 -6.12 -25.32 5.17
CA PRO A 174 -5.96 -26.62 5.81
C PRO A 174 -4.56 -26.79 6.41
N GLU A 175 -4.46 -27.35 7.62
CA GLU A 175 -3.18 -27.49 8.34
C GLU A 175 -2.13 -28.28 7.54
N THR A 176 -2.55 -29.31 6.81
CA THR A 176 -1.70 -30.13 5.94
C THR A 176 -1.10 -29.34 4.77
N ALA A 177 -1.83 -28.35 4.24
CA ALA A 177 -1.39 -27.51 3.12
C ALA A 177 -0.75 -26.18 3.57
N ARG A 178 -0.76 -25.89 4.87
CA ARG A 178 -0.45 -24.58 5.44
C ARG A 178 0.97 -24.13 5.16
N ALA A 179 1.97 -25.01 5.35
CA ALA A 179 3.37 -24.67 5.08
C ALA A 179 3.64 -24.40 3.59
N ALA A 180 3.08 -25.23 2.70
CA ALA A 180 3.18 -25.05 1.26
C ALA A 180 2.50 -23.74 0.82
N PHE A 181 1.34 -23.43 1.39
CA PHE A 181 0.61 -22.18 1.16
C PHE A 181 1.45 -20.97 1.51
N TRP A 182 1.99 -20.91 2.72
CA TRP A 182 2.79 -19.78 3.18
C TRP A 182 4.02 -19.59 2.31
N SER A 183 4.72 -20.67 1.96
CA SER A 183 5.84 -20.61 1.01
C SER A 183 5.48 -19.91 -0.32
N ALA A 184 4.35 -20.29 -0.93
CA ALA A 184 3.92 -19.73 -2.21
C ALA A 184 3.36 -18.30 -2.08
N ALA A 185 2.59 -18.04 -1.03
CA ALA A 185 1.96 -16.75 -0.75
C ALA A 185 3.02 -15.67 -0.46
N ILE A 186 4.00 -15.98 0.40
CA ILE A 186 5.09 -15.06 0.75
C ILE A 186 5.85 -14.64 -0.50
N ARG A 187 6.31 -15.60 -1.32
CA ARG A 187 7.07 -15.28 -2.54
C ARG A 187 6.31 -14.36 -3.49
N ARG A 188 5.01 -14.61 -3.68
CA ARG A 188 4.18 -13.77 -4.57
C ARG A 188 3.91 -12.40 -3.97
N PHE A 189 3.64 -12.35 -2.67
CA PHE A 189 3.39 -11.09 -1.99
C PHE A 189 4.66 -10.23 -1.92
N SER A 190 5.84 -10.80 -1.69
CA SER A 190 7.10 -10.04 -1.68
C SER A 190 7.37 -9.34 -3.01
N VAL A 191 7.05 -9.96 -4.15
CA VAL A 191 7.15 -9.30 -5.48
C VAL A 191 6.18 -8.11 -5.55
N LEU A 192 4.92 -8.32 -5.16
CA LEU A 192 3.92 -7.26 -5.15
C LEU A 192 4.31 -6.12 -4.20
N ALA A 193 4.80 -6.45 -3.00
CA ALA A 193 5.26 -5.49 -2.00
C ALA A 193 6.46 -4.69 -2.49
N MET A 194 7.45 -5.30 -3.15
CA MET A 194 8.57 -4.57 -3.76
C MET A 194 8.11 -3.58 -4.84
N SER A 195 7.14 -3.98 -5.68
CA SER A 195 6.55 -3.06 -6.66
C SER A 195 5.81 -1.90 -5.97
N CYS A 196 5.07 -2.17 -4.89
CA CYS A 196 4.39 -1.13 -4.11
C CYS A 196 5.40 -0.19 -3.43
N VAL A 197 6.48 -0.72 -2.85
CA VAL A 197 7.57 0.07 -2.25
C VAL A 197 8.21 0.99 -3.29
N ALA A 198 8.48 0.50 -4.50
CA ALA A 198 8.98 1.32 -5.60
C ALA A 198 8.02 2.44 -5.97
N ALA A 199 6.75 2.09 -6.18
CA ALA A 199 5.68 3.03 -6.50
C ALA A 199 5.57 4.13 -5.43
N ILE A 200 5.49 3.77 -4.16
CA ILE A 200 5.35 4.70 -3.03
C ILE A 200 6.60 5.58 -2.87
N THR A 201 7.79 5.00 -3.01
CA THR A 201 9.06 5.75 -2.84
C THR A 201 9.21 6.80 -3.93
N LEU A 202 9.00 6.42 -5.20
CA LEU A 202 9.15 7.35 -6.33
C LEU A 202 8.06 8.42 -6.34
N SER A 203 6.79 8.03 -6.12
CA SER A 203 5.70 8.99 -6.00
C SER A 203 5.86 9.90 -4.77
N GLY A 204 6.28 9.35 -3.63
CA GLY A 204 6.51 10.09 -2.40
C GLY A 204 7.67 11.08 -2.51
N LEU A 205 8.73 10.72 -3.24
CA LEU A 205 9.84 11.63 -3.54
C LEU A 205 9.35 12.82 -4.37
N PHE A 206 8.56 12.57 -5.42
CA PHE A 206 7.96 13.66 -6.19
C PHE A 206 7.07 14.56 -5.33
N LEU A 207 6.20 13.96 -4.50
CA LEU A 207 5.31 14.73 -3.61
C LEU A 207 6.09 15.55 -2.58
N TYR A 208 7.22 15.03 -2.07
CA TYR A 208 8.13 15.77 -1.22
C TYR A 208 8.66 17.02 -1.93
N TRP A 209 9.14 16.87 -3.17
CA TRP A 209 9.64 17.99 -3.98
C TRP A 209 8.58 19.06 -4.25
N GLU A 210 7.31 18.67 -4.42
CA GLU A 210 6.23 19.62 -4.66
C GLU A 210 5.85 20.43 -3.41
N HIS A 211 5.90 19.79 -2.22
CA HIS A 211 5.42 20.37 -0.97
C HIS A 211 6.51 20.96 -0.09
N VAL A 212 7.79 20.72 -0.39
CA VAL A 212 8.96 21.17 0.38
C VAL A 212 9.98 21.81 -0.56
N ASP A 213 10.45 23.02 -0.25
CA ASP A 213 11.45 23.72 -1.07
C ASP A 213 12.89 23.46 -0.64
N GLY A 214 13.11 23.02 0.60
CA GLY A 214 14.45 22.66 1.07
C GLY A 214 14.43 21.87 2.38
N PRO A 215 15.51 21.14 2.69
CA PRO A 215 15.56 20.23 3.84
C PRO A 215 15.40 20.96 5.18
N ALA A 216 15.75 22.24 5.28
CA ALA A 216 15.51 23.04 6.48
C ALA A 216 14.01 23.09 6.85
N GLN A 217 13.12 23.11 5.86
CA GLN A 217 11.67 23.15 6.09
C GLN A 217 11.13 21.88 6.77
N LEU A 218 11.87 20.76 6.72
CA LEU A 218 11.54 19.53 7.47
C LEU A 218 11.61 19.75 8.99
N PHE A 219 12.37 20.74 9.45
CA PHE A 219 12.58 21.00 10.88
C PHE A 219 11.92 22.31 11.34
N THR A 220 11.73 23.27 10.42
CA THR A 220 11.17 24.58 10.75
C THR A 220 9.66 24.69 10.58
N THR A 221 9.01 23.79 9.83
CA THR A 221 7.57 23.83 9.56
C THR A 221 6.84 22.65 10.22
N MET A 222 5.57 22.83 10.58
CA MET A 222 4.77 21.74 11.15
C MET A 222 4.54 20.62 10.14
N TYR A 223 4.24 20.96 8.89
CA TYR A 223 4.15 20.01 7.79
C TYR A 223 5.44 19.21 7.65
N GLY A 224 6.58 19.91 7.64
CA GLY A 224 7.89 19.29 7.50
C GLY A 224 8.23 18.32 8.62
N ARG A 225 7.90 18.65 9.87
CA ARG A 225 8.12 17.77 11.03
C ARG A 225 7.27 16.51 10.95
N VAL A 226 5.98 16.66 10.64
CA VAL A 226 5.06 15.52 10.43
C VAL A 226 5.56 14.65 9.27
N LEU A 227 6.01 15.26 8.17
CA LEU A 227 6.57 14.54 7.03
C LEU A 227 7.87 13.82 7.41
N GLY A 228 8.74 14.45 8.20
CA GLY A 228 9.97 13.84 8.72
C GLY A 228 9.70 12.59 9.55
N VAL A 229 8.71 12.63 10.45
CA VAL A 229 8.24 11.45 11.19
C VAL A 229 7.74 10.37 10.25
N LYS A 230 6.93 10.72 9.24
CA LYS A 230 6.43 9.77 8.23
C LYS A 230 7.57 9.12 7.45
N ILE A 231 8.59 9.89 7.05
CA ILE A 231 9.79 9.39 6.35
C ILE A 231 10.58 8.45 7.26
N LEU A 232 10.74 8.77 8.55
CA LEU A 232 11.47 7.93 9.51
C LEU A 232 10.79 6.56 9.69
N ILE A 233 9.46 6.56 9.86
CA ILE A 233 8.68 5.32 9.98
C ILE A 233 8.78 4.51 8.69
N PHE A 234 8.60 5.15 7.53
CA PHE A 234 8.73 4.49 6.23
C PHE A 234 10.13 3.92 6.01
N GLY A 235 11.19 4.66 6.36
CA GLY A 235 12.58 4.21 6.29
C GLY A 235 12.85 3.01 7.21
N THR A 236 12.21 2.96 8.37
CA THR A 236 12.25 1.78 9.27
C THR A 236 11.59 0.58 8.60
N MET A 237 10.42 0.76 7.98
CA MET A 237 9.74 -0.31 7.22
C MET A 237 10.59 -0.80 6.04
N LEU A 238 11.24 0.10 5.30
CA LEU A 238 12.17 -0.26 4.22
C LEU A 238 13.34 -1.09 4.75
N SER A 239 13.91 -0.71 5.89
CA SER A 239 15.02 -1.43 6.52
C SER A 239 14.61 -2.84 6.95
N LEU A 240 13.40 -3.00 7.50
CA LEU A 240 12.83 -4.31 7.80
C LEU A 240 12.58 -5.13 6.53
N GLY A 241 12.08 -4.51 5.45
CA GLY A 241 11.89 -5.15 4.16
C GLY A 241 13.21 -5.64 3.54
N ILE A 242 14.26 -4.83 3.63
CA ILE A 242 15.63 -5.20 3.23
C ILE A 242 16.10 -6.38 4.07
N PHE A 243 15.96 -6.31 5.40
CA PHE A 243 16.31 -7.42 6.29
C PHE A 243 15.58 -8.71 5.92
N ASN A 244 14.28 -8.62 5.65
CA ASN A 244 13.46 -9.75 5.24
C ASN A 244 13.94 -10.35 3.90
N GLN A 245 14.22 -9.50 2.91
CA GLN A 245 14.63 -9.92 1.57
C GLN A 245 16.01 -10.58 1.54
N PHE A 246 16.97 -10.09 2.33
CA PHE A 246 18.37 -10.53 2.29
C PHE A 246 18.74 -11.57 3.36
N TRP A 247 17.98 -11.68 4.46
CA TRP A 247 18.27 -12.64 5.53
C TRP A 247 17.17 -13.69 5.71
N LEU A 248 15.90 -13.27 5.81
CA LEU A 248 14.80 -14.20 6.10
C LEU A 248 14.47 -15.10 4.91
N HIS A 249 14.27 -14.52 3.73
CA HIS A 249 13.98 -15.27 2.50
C HIS A 249 15.06 -16.32 2.19
N PRO A 250 16.36 -15.98 2.21
CA PRO A 250 17.39 -16.97 1.93
C PRO A 250 17.51 -18.05 3.02
N ARG A 251 17.17 -17.76 4.27
CA ARG A 251 17.11 -18.77 5.35
C ARG A 251 15.96 -19.75 5.13
N ILE A 252 14.81 -19.27 4.67
CA ILE A 252 13.67 -20.13 4.30
C ILE A 252 14.04 -21.05 3.13
N ASP A 253 14.76 -20.55 2.14
CA ASP A 253 15.20 -21.36 0.99
C ASP A 253 16.28 -22.38 1.37
N ALA A 254 17.24 -22.02 2.26
CA ALA A 254 18.24 -22.96 2.77
C ALA A 254 17.61 -24.11 3.56
N LEU A 255 16.71 -23.81 4.49
CA LEU A 255 15.99 -24.84 5.27
C LEU A 255 15.13 -25.76 4.38
N ARG A 256 14.68 -25.27 3.22
CA ARG A 256 14.00 -26.12 2.24
C ARG A 256 14.97 -27.08 1.56
N ALA A 257 16.15 -26.60 1.17
CA ALA A 257 17.18 -27.45 0.56
C ALA A 257 17.67 -28.52 1.54
N ASP A 258 17.79 -28.18 2.82
CA ASP A 258 18.23 -29.10 3.88
C ASP A 258 17.15 -30.10 4.32
N GLY A 259 15.89 -29.94 3.88
CA GLY A 259 14.78 -30.80 4.27
C GLY A 259 14.31 -30.63 5.72
N ASP A 260 14.77 -29.61 6.45
CA ASP A 260 14.38 -29.34 7.85
C ASP A 260 12.97 -28.72 7.94
N GLN A 261 11.97 -29.59 7.80
CA GLN A 261 10.55 -29.24 7.85
C GLN A 261 10.13 -28.63 9.21
N ARG A 262 10.78 -28.99 10.32
CA ARG A 262 10.43 -28.50 11.66
C ARG A 262 10.82 -27.03 11.83
N ARG A 263 12.05 -26.66 11.46
CA ARG A 263 12.48 -25.25 11.50
C ARG A 263 11.73 -24.41 10.49
N LEU A 264 11.57 -24.91 9.26
CA LEU A 264 10.81 -24.22 8.22
C LEU A 264 9.38 -23.90 8.67
N ARG A 265 8.68 -24.87 9.27
CA ARG A 265 7.33 -24.69 9.81
C ARG A 265 7.30 -23.64 10.93
N THR A 266 8.28 -23.66 11.84
CA THR A 266 8.35 -22.66 12.92
C THR A 266 8.50 -21.24 12.39
N ILE A 267 9.36 -21.03 11.39
CA ILE A 267 9.54 -19.71 10.77
C ILE A 267 8.27 -19.25 10.06
N LEU A 268 7.69 -20.11 9.21
CA LEU A 268 6.51 -19.76 8.41
C LEU A 268 5.25 -19.52 9.25
N LEU A 269 5.08 -20.25 10.35
CA LEU A 269 3.85 -20.20 11.14
C LEU A 269 3.91 -19.28 12.36
N ARG A 270 5.11 -18.96 12.89
CA ARG A 270 5.25 -18.12 14.09
C ARG A 270 6.00 -16.82 13.81
N GLN A 271 7.21 -16.91 13.27
CA GLN A 271 8.07 -15.74 13.09
C GLN A 271 7.54 -14.82 11.98
N PHE A 272 7.10 -15.38 10.86
CA PHE A 272 6.65 -14.60 9.73
C PHE A 272 5.37 -13.78 10.04
N PRO A 273 4.30 -14.34 10.64
CA PRO A 273 3.15 -13.53 11.05
C PRO A 273 3.50 -12.43 12.06
N ALA A 274 4.43 -12.66 12.99
CA ALA A 274 4.87 -11.63 13.92
C ALA A 274 5.55 -10.46 13.20
N LEU A 275 6.41 -10.73 12.21
CA LEU A 275 7.04 -9.70 11.39
C LEU A 275 6.01 -8.93 10.56
N LEU A 276 5.06 -9.62 9.94
CA LEU A 276 3.95 -8.97 9.23
C LEU A 276 3.12 -8.07 10.14
N ALA A 277 2.92 -8.45 11.40
CA ALA A 277 2.18 -7.65 12.37
C ALA A 277 2.94 -6.37 12.73
N VAL A 278 4.27 -6.44 12.90
CA VAL A 278 5.12 -5.25 13.13
C VAL A 278 5.09 -4.34 11.90
N GLU A 279 5.28 -4.88 10.68
CA GLU A 279 5.21 -4.09 9.45
C GLU A 279 3.83 -3.45 9.26
N LEU A 280 2.75 -4.19 9.53
CA LEU A 280 1.39 -3.64 9.47
C LEU A 280 1.20 -2.52 10.49
N LEU A 281 1.66 -2.70 11.73
CA LEU A 281 1.54 -1.69 12.77
C LEU A 281 2.24 -0.39 12.36
N LEU A 282 3.48 -0.48 11.84
CA LEU A 282 4.20 0.67 11.30
C LEU A 282 3.45 1.31 10.13
N GLY A 283 2.91 0.50 9.21
CA GLY A 283 2.07 0.98 8.12
C GLY A 283 0.81 1.70 8.60
N MET A 284 0.15 1.19 9.64
CA MET A 284 -0.98 1.84 10.28
C MET A 284 -0.58 3.15 10.96
N THR A 285 0.60 3.22 11.57
CA THR A 285 1.15 4.47 12.10
C THR A 285 1.38 5.49 10.99
N VAL A 286 1.89 5.08 9.82
CA VAL A 286 2.02 5.97 8.65
C VAL A 286 0.66 6.51 8.20
N LEU A 287 -0.38 5.66 8.16
CA LEU A 287 -1.74 6.07 7.81
C LEU A 287 -2.34 7.01 8.86
N PHE A 288 -2.06 6.78 10.14
CA PHE A 288 -2.49 7.65 11.23
C PHE A 288 -1.85 9.04 11.17
N VAL A 289 -0.57 9.12 10.80
CA VAL A 289 0.17 10.39 10.67
C VAL A 289 -0.26 11.17 9.42
N ALA A 290 -0.72 10.49 8.36
CA ALA A 290 -0.97 11.12 7.06
C ALA A 290 -2.00 12.28 7.08
N PRO A 291 -3.15 12.22 7.78
CA PRO A 291 -4.11 13.33 7.86
C PRO A 291 -3.54 14.62 8.47
N PHE A 292 -2.46 14.55 9.26
CA PHE A 292 -1.82 15.72 9.85
C PHE A 292 -0.96 16.51 8.84
N LEU A 293 -0.77 16.00 7.61
CA LEU A 293 -0.11 16.72 6.51
C LEU A 293 -1.09 17.66 5.81
N HIS A 294 -1.45 18.75 6.48
CA HIS A 294 -2.33 19.77 5.90
C HIS A 294 -1.52 20.92 5.26
N GLY A 295 -1.86 21.27 4.01
CA GLY A 295 -1.17 22.30 3.24
C GLY A 295 0.19 21.84 2.70
N SER A 296 1.21 22.70 2.77
CA SER A 296 2.59 22.39 2.36
C SER A 296 3.59 23.12 3.25
N ALA A 297 4.81 22.57 3.39
CA ALA A 297 5.88 23.23 4.14
C ALA A 297 6.25 24.58 3.52
N ARG A 298 6.22 24.65 2.19
CA ARG A 298 6.48 25.88 1.42
C ARG A 298 5.50 26.99 1.81
N ASN A 299 4.21 26.68 1.85
CA ASN A 299 3.18 27.66 2.21
C ASN A 299 3.28 28.05 3.69
N GLN A 300 3.55 27.09 4.59
CA GLN A 300 3.74 27.37 6.01
C GLN A 300 4.95 28.28 6.27
N ALA A 301 6.08 28.04 5.59
CA ALA A 301 7.27 28.88 5.70
C ALA A 301 7.01 30.31 5.19
N PHE A 302 6.31 30.44 4.06
CA PHE A 302 5.92 31.74 3.52
C PHE A 302 4.98 32.50 4.47
N GLN A 303 3.94 31.84 4.96
CA GLN A 303 2.98 32.45 5.88
C GLN A 303 3.64 32.84 7.21
N ALA A 304 4.59 32.06 7.71
CA ALA A 304 5.37 32.42 8.90
C ALA A 304 6.18 33.70 8.70
N GLU A 305 6.70 33.95 7.50
CA GLU A 305 7.41 35.18 7.18
C GLU A 305 6.45 36.37 6.97
N ALA A 306 5.34 36.14 6.27
CA ALA A 306 4.30 37.14 6.08
C ALA A 306 3.70 37.60 7.43
N ALA A 307 3.51 36.68 8.37
CA ALA A 307 2.99 36.96 9.71
C ALA A 307 3.88 37.91 10.52
N LYS A 308 5.22 37.87 10.32
CA LYS A 308 6.14 38.80 11.00
C LYS A 308 5.94 40.26 10.58
N HIS A 309 5.42 40.46 9.37
CA HIS A 309 5.18 41.77 8.78
C HIS A 309 3.70 42.16 8.84
N ALA A 310 2.83 41.28 9.36
CA ALA A 310 1.41 41.55 9.49
C ALA A 310 1.16 42.50 10.67
N THR A 311 0.43 43.59 10.40
CA THR A 311 0.06 44.60 11.41
C THR A 311 -1.16 44.18 12.24
N SER A 312 -1.90 43.16 11.82
CA SER A 312 -3.12 42.68 12.48
C SER A 312 -3.08 41.16 12.69
N PRO A 313 -3.33 40.66 13.91
CA PRO A 313 -3.31 39.22 14.23
C PRO A 313 -4.37 38.38 13.48
N SER A 314 -5.46 39.01 13.05
CA SER A 314 -6.63 38.35 12.47
C SER A 314 -6.67 38.34 10.94
N ALA A 315 -5.61 38.82 10.26
CA ALA A 315 -5.59 38.87 8.81
C ALA A 315 -5.38 37.47 8.20
N GLU A 316 -6.23 37.08 7.26
CA GLU A 316 -6.01 35.85 6.48
C GLU A 316 -4.71 35.98 5.68
N LEU A 317 -3.74 35.11 5.97
CA LEU A 317 -2.41 35.21 5.38
C LEU A 317 -2.41 34.72 3.93
N PRO A 318 -1.73 35.43 3.01
CA PRO A 318 -1.67 35.05 1.61
C PRO A 318 -1.06 33.65 1.44
N LYS A 319 -1.53 32.94 0.40
CA LYS A 319 -1.00 31.62 0.00
C LYS A 319 -0.11 31.77 -1.22
N ILE A 320 0.96 30.99 -1.27
CA ILE A 320 1.84 30.98 -2.45
C ILE A 320 1.18 30.24 -3.63
N PRO A 321 1.49 30.63 -4.88
CA PRO A 321 1.07 29.87 -6.05
C PRO A 321 1.76 28.50 -6.12
N ALA A 322 1.28 27.66 -7.04
CA ALA A 322 1.88 26.35 -7.33
C ALA A 322 3.39 26.47 -7.62
N LYS A 323 4.16 25.41 -7.32
CA LYS A 323 5.62 25.46 -7.48
C LYS A 323 5.98 25.71 -8.94
N GLN A 324 6.68 26.81 -9.23
CA GLN A 324 7.28 26.97 -10.55
C GLN A 324 8.58 26.18 -10.63
N VAL A 325 8.70 25.32 -11.64
CA VAL A 325 9.84 24.41 -11.78
C VAL A 325 10.98 25.16 -12.47
N SER A 326 12.06 25.41 -11.76
CA SER A 326 13.28 25.99 -12.33
C SER A 326 14.18 24.90 -12.95
N ALA A 327 15.15 25.29 -13.78
CA ALA A 327 16.17 24.37 -14.29
C ALA A 327 16.95 23.66 -13.16
N SER A 328 17.21 24.37 -12.05
CA SER A 328 17.84 23.79 -10.86
C SER A 328 16.92 22.78 -10.16
N THR A 329 15.61 23.03 -10.11
CA THR A 329 14.63 22.08 -9.57
C THR A 329 14.62 20.78 -10.37
N TRP A 330 14.67 20.88 -11.70
CA TRP A 330 14.80 19.71 -12.57
C TRP A 330 16.11 18.96 -12.35
N ALA A 331 17.24 19.66 -12.29
CA ALA A 331 18.55 19.03 -12.11
C ALA A 331 18.62 18.23 -10.80
N TRP A 332 18.26 18.86 -9.67
CA TRP A 332 18.29 18.21 -8.35
C TRP A 332 17.24 17.10 -8.24
N GLY A 333 15.99 17.36 -8.65
CA GLY A 333 14.93 16.36 -8.59
C GLY A 333 15.22 15.13 -9.45
N THR A 334 15.81 15.32 -10.64
CA THR A 334 16.23 14.22 -11.52
C THR A 334 17.39 13.45 -10.92
N ALA A 335 18.41 14.15 -10.38
CA ALA A 335 19.57 13.51 -9.78
C ALA A 335 19.17 12.62 -8.57
N GLU A 336 18.33 13.14 -7.67
CA GLU A 336 17.84 12.37 -6.53
C GLU A 336 16.98 11.18 -6.96
N THR A 337 16.09 11.38 -7.94
CA THR A 337 15.25 10.30 -8.47
C THR A 337 16.11 9.19 -9.09
N LEU A 338 17.12 9.56 -9.88
CA LEU A 338 18.07 8.61 -10.46
C LEU A 338 18.88 7.88 -9.38
N ALA A 339 19.32 8.60 -8.34
CA ALA A 339 20.03 7.98 -7.22
C ALA A 339 19.17 6.93 -6.50
N VAL A 340 17.90 7.26 -6.21
CA VAL A 340 16.93 6.31 -5.63
C VAL A 340 16.72 5.11 -6.55
N ILE A 341 16.51 5.32 -7.85
CA ILE A 341 16.34 4.24 -8.83
C ILE A 341 17.59 3.35 -8.86
N VAL A 342 18.80 3.93 -8.87
CA VAL A 342 20.05 3.17 -8.86
C VAL A 342 20.16 2.32 -7.60
N VAL A 343 19.89 2.86 -6.41
CA VAL A 343 19.89 2.11 -5.15
C VAL A 343 18.90 0.95 -5.20
N MET A 344 17.69 1.20 -5.69
CA MET A 344 16.65 0.18 -5.81
C MET A 344 17.03 -0.94 -6.80
N VAL A 345 17.53 -0.57 -7.99
CA VAL A 345 17.97 -1.54 -9.02
C VAL A 345 19.19 -2.32 -8.56
N ALA A 346 20.16 -1.67 -7.91
CA ALA A 346 21.33 -2.31 -7.33
C ALA A 346 20.91 -3.33 -6.26
N GLY A 347 20.05 -2.93 -5.32
CA GLY A 347 19.49 -3.81 -4.30
C GLY A 347 18.79 -5.03 -4.90
N TYR A 348 17.94 -4.81 -5.91
CA TYR A 348 17.27 -5.89 -6.63
C TYR A 348 18.25 -6.84 -7.32
N ARG A 349 19.26 -6.32 -8.01
CA ARG A 349 20.29 -7.13 -8.68
C ARG A 349 21.13 -7.94 -7.71
N VAL A 350 21.55 -7.34 -6.59
CA VAL A 350 22.31 -8.04 -5.54
C VAL A 350 21.46 -9.14 -4.92
N SER A 351 20.22 -8.85 -4.55
CA SER A 351 19.28 -9.85 -4.04
C SER A 351 19.11 -11.02 -5.02
N GLY A 352 18.92 -10.73 -6.31
CA GLY A 352 18.78 -11.75 -7.35
C GLY A 352 20.05 -12.59 -7.58
N ARG A 353 21.25 -11.98 -7.50
CA ARG A 353 22.52 -12.71 -7.60
C ARG A 353 22.70 -13.66 -6.42
N ILE A 354 22.43 -13.20 -5.20
CA ILE A 354 22.49 -14.02 -3.99
C ILE A 354 21.53 -15.21 -4.12
N ALA A 355 20.29 -14.98 -4.55
CA ALA A 355 19.32 -16.04 -4.77
C ALA A 355 19.81 -17.10 -5.79
N ARG A 356 20.32 -16.65 -6.96
CA ARG A 356 20.81 -17.55 -8.01
C ARG A 356 22.02 -18.38 -7.59
N SER A 357 23.00 -17.76 -6.93
CA SER A 357 24.20 -18.46 -6.45
C SER A 357 23.86 -19.60 -5.49
N ARG A 358 22.81 -19.42 -4.67
CA ARG A 358 22.36 -20.41 -3.69
C ARG A 358 21.55 -21.53 -4.31
N THR A 359 20.70 -21.25 -5.30
CA THR A 359 20.05 -22.32 -6.10
C THR A 359 21.08 -23.18 -6.82
N ALA A 360 22.15 -22.58 -7.34
CA ALA A 360 23.24 -23.34 -7.96
C ALA A 360 23.99 -24.21 -6.94
N ALA A 361 24.29 -23.67 -5.75
CA ALA A 361 24.91 -24.43 -4.66
C ALA A 361 24.02 -25.59 -4.17
N ALA A 362 22.72 -25.35 -3.99
CA ALA A 362 21.77 -26.39 -3.59
C ALA A 362 21.64 -27.50 -4.66
N ALA A 363 21.59 -27.13 -5.95
CA ALA A 363 21.59 -28.11 -7.04
C ALA A 363 22.87 -28.95 -7.06
N ALA A 364 24.04 -28.33 -6.81
CA ALA A 364 25.31 -29.03 -6.73
C ALA A 364 25.35 -30.03 -5.56
N VAL A 365 24.82 -29.68 -4.38
CA VAL A 365 24.70 -30.59 -3.22
C VAL A 365 23.77 -31.76 -3.51
N THR A 366 22.65 -31.53 -4.20
CA THR A 366 21.74 -32.60 -4.61
C THR A 366 22.38 -33.52 -5.64
N MET A 367 23.21 -33.00 -6.55
CA MET A 367 23.95 -33.82 -7.52
C MET A 367 25.11 -34.59 -6.87
N SER A 368 25.71 -34.09 -5.78
CA SER A 368 26.77 -34.80 -5.06
C SER A 368 26.26 -35.90 -4.12
N ARG A 369 25.01 -35.82 -3.66
CA ARG A 369 24.31 -36.93 -2.97
C ARG A 369 23.77 -37.88 -4.05
N GLY A 370 24.59 -38.83 -4.48
CA GLY A 370 24.19 -39.85 -5.45
C GLY A 370 23.03 -40.73 -4.93
N PRO A 371 22.32 -41.46 -5.82
CA PRO A 371 21.21 -42.33 -5.44
C PRO A 371 21.59 -43.46 -4.46
N ASP A 372 22.88 -43.76 -4.30
CA ASP A 372 23.38 -44.84 -3.43
C ASP A 372 23.37 -44.47 -1.93
N ASP A 373 23.31 -43.18 -1.57
CA ASP A 373 23.27 -42.73 -0.16
C ASP A 373 21.86 -42.80 0.47
N LEU A 374 20.82 -43.17 -0.30
CA LEU A 374 19.42 -43.25 0.18
C LEU A 374 18.96 -44.66 0.57
N VAL A 375 19.84 -45.67 0.47
CA VAL A 375 19.51 -47.08 0.80
C VAL A 375 20.02 -47.48 2.21
N GLY A 376 20.76 -46.61 2.91
CA GLY A 376 21.46 -46.94 4.14
C GLY A 376 21.04 -46.19 5.41
N ALA A 377 19.78 -45.78 5.57
CA ALA A 377 19.28 -45.14 6.80
C ALA A 377 17.91 -45.64 7.25
#